data_AF-G2XW25-F1
#
_entry.id   AF-G2XW25-F1
#
_cell.length_a   1.000
_cell.length_b   1.000
_cell.length_c   1.000
_cell.angle_alpha   90.00
_cell.angle_beta   90.00
_cell.angle_gamma   90.00
#
_symmetry.space_group_name_H-M   'P 1'
#
loop_
_entity.id
_entity.type
_entity.pdbx_description
1 polymer ?
#
loop_
_entity_poly.entity_id
_entity_poly.type
_entity_poly.pdbx_seq_one_letter_code
_entity_poly.pdbx_strand_id
1 'polypeptide(L)' 'MPEMDMNEGNEPSGDEIANVVLKQFDELPTKRKPLSRGEGVREWVPLSGIVASGR' A
#
# COMPACT_ATOMS: atom_id res chain seq x y z
N MET A 1 9.05 -26.51 -21.70
CA MET A 1 9.71 -25.22 -21.38
C MET A 1 8.60 -24.19 -21.28
N PRO A 2 8.42 -23.46 -20.17
CA PRO A 2 7.45 -22.38 -20.15
C PRO A 2 8.02 -21.20 -20.93
N GLU A 3 7.20 -20.60 -21.77
CA GLU A 3 7.51 -19.39 -22.52
C GLU A 3 7.67 -18.23 -21.53
N MET A 4 8.84 -17.60 -21.51
CA MET A 4 9.06 -16.36 -20.76
C MET A 4 8.60 -15.20 -21.66
N ASP A 5 7.50 -14.55 -21.27
CA ASP A 5 7.01 -13.35 -21.93
C ASP A 5 8.01 -12.20 -21.76
N MET A 6 8.68 -11.84 -22.86
CA MET A 6 9.66 -10.75 -22.95
C MET A 6 9.00 -9.36 -22.99
N ASN A 7 8.05 -9.11 -22.08
CA ASN A 7 7.42 -7.81 -21.88
C ASN A 7 7.40 -7.37 -20.40
N GLU A 8 8.45 -7.72 -19.64
CA GLU A 8 8.72 -7.23 -18.26
C GLU A 8 9.22 -5.76 -18.25
N GLY A 9 8.52 -4.88 -18.96
CA GLY A 9 8.81 -3.45 -18.98
C GLY A 9 8.12 -2.72 -17.84
N ASN A 10 8.74 -2.72 -16.66
CA ASN A 10 8.44 -1.82 -15.53
C ASN A 10 7.00 -1.88 -14.96
N GLU A 11 6.41 -3.07 -14.84
CA GLU A 11 5.24 -3.23 -13.99
C GLU A 11 5.69 -3.16 -12.52
N PRO A 12 5.13 -2.26 -11.68
CA PRO A 12 5.55 -2.15 -10.30
C PRO A 12 5.21 -3.44 -9.56
N SER A 13 6.17 -3.96 -8.80
CA SER A 13 5.95 -5.08 -7.91
C SER A 13 4.88 -4.76 -6.87
N GLY A 14 4.24 -5.80 -6.34
CA GLY A 14 3.27 -5.65 -5.26
C GLY A 14 3.86 -4.92 -4.04
N ASP A 15 5.14 -5.14 -3.76
CA ASP A 15 5.86 -4.48 -2.67
C ASP A 15 6.03 -2.98 -2.95
N GLU A 16 6.36 -2.59 -4.18
CA GLU A 16 6.45 -1.17 -4.55
C GLU A 16 5.10 -0.47 -4.40
N ILE A 17 4.01 -1.10 -4.83
CA ILE A 17 2.64 -0.59 -4.65
C ILE A 17 2.32 -0.45 -3.16
N ALA A 18 2.57 -1.49 -2.36
CA ALA A 18 2.30 -1.49 -0.93
C ALA A 18 3.09 -0.39 -0.20
N ASN A 19 4.37 -0.22 -0.55
CA ASN A 19 5.22 0.82 0.03
C ASN A 19 4.71 2.23 -0.26
N VAL A 20 4.20 2.50 -1.47
CA VAL A 20 3.60 3.79 -1.80
C VAL A 20 2.35 4.04 -0.96
N VAL A 21 1.47 3.05 -0.84
CA VAL A 21 0.24 3.15 -0.02
C VAL A 21 0.59 3.41 1.45
N LEU A 22 1.54 2.66 2.01
CA LEU A 22 1.96 2.80 3.41
C LEU A 22 2.59 4.17 3.67
N LYS A 23 3.50 4.61 2.79
CA LYS A 23 4.12 5.94 2.89
C LYS A 23 3.08 7.05 2.88
N GLN A 24 2.11 6.99 1.95
CA GLN A 24 1.07 8.01 1.87
C GLN A 24 0.15 7.97 3.10
N PHE A 25 -0.17 6.78 3.62
CA PHE A 25 -0.93 6.62 4.85
C PHE A 25 -0.21 7.25 6.05
N ASP A 26 1.12 7.11 6.12
CA ASP A 26 1.92 7.68 7.21
C ASP A 26 1.90 9.21 7.23
N GLU A 27 1.82 9.85 6.08
CA GLU A 27 1.69 11.30 5.93
C GLU A 27 0.31 11.85 6.31
N LEU A 28 -0.71 11.00 6.45
CA LEU A 28 -2.05 11.45 6.82
C LEU A 28 -2.08 12.01 8.25
N PRO A 29 -2.85 13.09 8.51
CA PRO A 29 -3.05 13.60 9.86
C PRO A 29 -3.60 12.51 10.80
N THR A 30 -3.23 12.53 12.08
CA THR A 30 -3.65 11.54 13.09
C THR A 30 -5.16 11.31 13.14
N LYS A 31 -5.97 12.35 12.91
CA LYS A 31 -7.44 12.26 12.85
C LYS A 31 -7.99 11.40 11.69
N ARG A 32 -7.16 11.01 10.72
CA ARG A 32 -7.48 10.13 9.59
C ARG A 32 -6.92 8.71 9.76
N LYS A 33 -6.28 8.41 10.88
CA LYS A 33 -5.76 7.08 11.20
C LYS A 33 -6.70 6.38 12.20
N PRO A 34 -6.74 5.03 12.23
CA PRO A 34 -7.51 4.28 13.21
C PRO A 34 -7.16 4.73 14.64
N LEU A 35 -8.18 4.84 15.49
CA LEU A 35 -7.97 5.25 16.87
C LEU A 35 -7.32 4.10 17.64
N SER A 36 -6.23 4.39 18.34
CA SER A 36 -5.77 3.52 19.42
C SER A 36 -6.79 3.63 20.55
N ARG A 37 -7.73 2.69 20.64
CA ARG A 37 -8.54 2.58 21.86
C ARG A 37 -7.58 2.20 23.00
N GLY A 38 -7.69 2.90 24.13
CA GLY A 38 -6.96 2.52 25.34
C GLY A 38 -7.18 1.05 25.66
N GLU A 39 -6.20 0.43 26.33
CA GLU A 39 -6.14 -1.01 26.65
C GLU A 39 -5.47 -1.93 25.62
N GLY A 40 -4.59 -1.39 24.77
CA GLY A 40 -3.73 -2.22 23.91
C GLY A 40 -4.44 -2.87 22.72
N VAL A 41 -5.74 -2.60 22.54
CA VAL A 41 -6.52 -3.03 21.38
C VAL A 41 -6.48 -1.93 20.33
N ARG A 42 -5.65 -2.13 19.30
CA ARG A 42 -5.68 -1.30 18.09
C ARG A 42 -6.90 -1.70 17.27
N GLU A 43 -7.73 -0.75 16.88
CA GLU A 43 -8.82 -1.00 15.95
C GLU A 43 -8.22 -1.46 14.62
N TRP A 44 -8.40 -2.74 14.29
CA TRP A 44 -7.92 -3.30 13.03
C TRP A 44 -8.88 -2.89 11.92
N VAL A 45 -8.45 -1.92 11.12
CA VAL A 45 -9.15 -1.52 9.90
C VAL A 45 -8.27 -1.92 8.72
N PRO A 46 -8.78 -2.68 7.73
CA PRO A 46 -8.00 -2.98 6.53
C PRO A 46 -7.64 -1.67 5.81
N LEU A 47 -6.35 -1.50 5.49
CA LEU A 47 -5.87 -0.39 4.69
C LEU A 47 -5.90 -0.79 3.21
N SER A 48 -6.56 0.03 2.40
CA SER A 48 -6.58 -0.09 0.94
C SER A 48 -6.19 1.24 0.31
N GLY A 49 -5.50 1.20 -0.83
CA GLY A 49 -5.13 2.38 -1.60
C GLY A 49 -5.03 2.07 -3.09
N ILE A 50 -5.12 3.11 -3.92
CA ILE A 50 -4.95 3.03 -5.38
C ILE A 50 -3.66 3.77 -5.71
N VAL A 51 -2.76 3.11 -6.43
CA VAL A 51 -1.53 3.71 -6.95
C VAL A 51 -1.70 3.92 -8.44
N ALA A 52 -1.53 5.17 -8.89
CA ALA A 52 -1.52 5.50 -10.30
C ALA A 52 -0.08 5.59 -10.80
N SER A 53 0.22 4.93 -11.91
CA SER A 53 1.50 5.05 -12.63
C SER A 53 1.27 5.77 -13.95
N GLY A 54 2.01 6.86 -14.19
CA GLY A 54 2.07 7.56 -15.48
C GLY A 54 3.24 7.05 -16.33
N ARG A 55 3.13 7.23 -17.65
CA ARG A 55 4.20 6.93 -18.61
C ARG A 55 4.98 8.19 -18.97
#